data_AF-Q5LRX3-F1
#
_entry.id   AF-Q5LRX3-F1
#
_cell.length_a   1.000
_cell.length_b   1.000
_cell.length_c   1.000
_cell.angle_alpha   90.00
_cell.angle_beta   90.00
_cell.angle_gamma   90.00
#
_symmetry.space_group_name_H-M   'P 1'
#
loop_
_entity.id
_entity.type
_entity.pdbx_description
1 polymer ?
#
loop_
_entity_poly.entity_id
_entity_poly.type
_entity_poly.pdbx_seq_one_letter_code
_entity_poly.pdbx_strand_id
1 'polypeptide(L)'
;MSSKPASTIAGWLQLNELTAGQCETLLKLAPRSLPGTGQDRQVPSPDGPALWALAADCLSETLPELASDILRTASQTRVDFAPDPRNYPRPFTLHMPVDGQVYVSCPLAGTPWDALTVAHEFGHALQLNCCSGVQLPPVLRETAAFVAEAVVAGALALRDTPLADPVCRAYARRTLTDLGPIAKRLRAALACPDTPYDDCWNYPPARQIAQALTQGDRPLRTGIAASVFRGDAQLGALVSLLCSDAE
;
A
#
# COMPACT_ATOMS: atom_id res chain seq x y z
N MET A 1 -2.80 22.90 8.15
CA MET A 1 -2.47 23.77 6.99
C MET A 1 -2.43 22.87 5.76
N SER A 2 -3.25 23.15 4.75
CA SER A 2 -3.32 22.32 3.53
C SER A 2 -2.08 22.60 2.67
N SER A 3 -1.13 21.66 2.57
CA SER A 3 -0.14 21.74 1.49
C SER A 3 -0.89 21.74 0.16
N LYS A 4 -0.57 22.66 -0.74
CA LYS A 4 -1.09 22.59 -2.11
C LYS A 4 -0.72 21.21 -2.70
N PRO A 5 -1.64 20.51 -3.37
CA PRO A 5 -1.29 19.29 -4.07
C PRO A 5 -0.16 19.59 -5.06
N ALA A 6 0.78 18.66 -5.19
CA ALA A 6 1.80 18.76 -6.23
C ALA A 6 1.12 18.95 -7.58
N SER A 7 1.52 19.95 -8.34
CA SER A 7 0.99 20.20 -9.69
C SER A 7 1.91 19.66 -10.78
N THR A 8 3.18 19.39 -10.44
CA THR A 8 4.23 18.93 -11.38
C THR A 8 5.08 17.83 -10.75
N ILE A 9 5.87 17.13 -11.58
CA ILE A 9 6.90 16.17 -11.12
C ILE A 9 7.87 16.79 -10.13
N ALA A 10 8.35 18.01 -10.39
CA ALA A 10 9.27 18.69 -9.49
C ALA A 10 8.66 18.90 -8.10
N GLY A 11 7.40 19.36 -8.06
CA GLY A 11 6.67 19.52 -6.80
C GLY A 11 6.38 18.19 -6.10
N TRP A 12 6.11 17.13 -6.87
CA TRP A 12 5.91 15.78 -6.33
C TRP A 12 7.20 15.22 -5.72
N LEU A 13 8.35 15.38 -6.38
CA LEU A 13 9.66 14.99 -5.85
C LEU A 13 9.96 15.73 -4.54
N GLN A 14 9.72 17.04 -4.49
CA GLN A 14 9.89 17.85 -3.28
C GLN A 14 8.98 17.39 -2.14
N LEU A 15 7.69 17.15 -2.43
CA LEU A 15 6.71 16.69 -1.44
C LEU A 15 7.07 15.33 -0.84
N ASN A 16 7.77 14.49 -1.61
CA ASN A 16 8.22 13.18 -1.17
C ASN A 16 9.67 13.18 -0.65
N GLU A 17 10.34 14.34 -0.61
CA GLU A 17 11.75 14.44 -0.22
C GLU A 17 12.66 13.50 -1.04
N LEU A 18 12.34 13.35 -2.33
CA LEU A 18 13.08 12.53 -3.28
C LEU A 18 13.79 13.40 -4.31
N THR A 19 14.95 12.92 -4.75
CA THR A 19 15.55 13.35 -6.01
C THR A 19 15.09 12.46 -7.17
N ALA A 20 15.15 12.96 -8.40
CA ALA A 20 14.88 12.15 -9.59
C ALA A 20 15.79 10.92 -9.66
N GLY A 21 17.08 11.07 -9.30
CA GLY A 21 18.05 9.98 -9.26
C GLY A 21 17.68 8.90 -8.24
N GLN A 22 17.28 9.27 -7.02
CA GLN A 22 16.79 8.32 -6.01
C GLN A 22 15.55 7.57 -6.50
N CYS A 23 14.59 8.27 -7.11
CA CYS A 23 13.40 7.65 -7.68
C CYS A 23 13.78 6.67 -8.80
N GLU A 24 14.66 7.06 -9.73
CA GLU A 24 15.14 6.15 -10.78
C GLU A 24 15.82 4.90 -10.22
N THR A 25 16.64 5.03 -9.18
CA THR A 25 17.31 3.89 -8.55
C THR A 25 16.29 2.93 -7.96
N LEU A 26 15.28 3.42 -7.23
CA LEU A 26 14.18 2.57 -6.74
C LEU A 26 13.49 1.84 -7.89
N LEU A 27 13.18 2.55 -8.98
CA LEU A 27 12.48 1.94 -10.11
C LEU A 27 13.33 0.89 -10.82
N LYS A 28 14.68 0.93 -10.73
CA LYS A 28 15.57 -0.06 -11.34
C LYS A 28 15.70 -1.35 -10.53
N LEU A 29 15.24 -1.38 -9.28
CA LEU A 29 15.25 -2.60 -8.48
C LEU A 29 14.46 -3.70 -9.19
N ALA A 30 15.06 -4.89 -9.31
CA ALA A 30 14.39 -6.01 -9.94
C ALA A 30 13.14 -6.38 -9.13
N PRO A 31 11.96 -6.52 -9.76
CA PRO A 31 10.81 -7.03 -9.05
C PRO A 31 11.14 -8.44 -8.55
N ARG A 32 10.84 -8.71 -7.28
CA ARG A 32 11.03 -10.04 -6.70
C ARG A 32 10.09 -11.06 -7.35
N SER A 33 10.45 -12.33 -7.32
CA SER A 33 9.68 -13.42 -7.94
C SER A 33 8.21 -13.38 -7.51
N LEU A 34 7.33 -13.16 -8.47
CA LEU A 34 5.88 -13.17 -8.27
C LEU A 34 5.31 -14.52 -8.73
N PRO A 35 4.24 -15.02 -8.09
CA PRO A 35 3.53 -16.19 -8.58
C PRO A 35 2.98 -15.94 -9.99
N GLY A 36 2.89 -17.01 -10.79
CA GLY A 36 2.44 -16.94 -12.18
C GLY A 36 1.01 -16.37 -12.29
N THR A 37 0.75 -15.57 -13.33
CA THR A 37 -0.52 -14.82 -13.52
C THR A 37 -1.67 -15.65 -14.12
N GLY A 38 -1.68 -16.96 -13.88
CA GLY A 38 -2.60 -17.95 -14.51
C GLY A 38 -4.10 -17.64 -14.39
N GLN A 39 -4.95 -18.47 -14.98
CA GLN A 39 -6.41 -18.24 -14.99
C GLN A 39 -7.00 -18.23 -13.57
N ASP A 40 -7.97 -17.33 -13.36
CA ASP A 40 -8.64 -17.17 -12.08
C ASP A 40 -9.69 -18.26 -11.89
N ARG A 41 -9.50 -19.14 -10.90
CA ARG A 41 -10.62 -19.91 -10.36
C ARG A 41 -11.53 -18.97 -9.59
N GLN A 42 -12.81 -18.97 -9.92
CA GLN A 42 -13.82 -18.30 -9.11
C GLN A 42 -13.95 -19.04 -7.77
N VAL A 43 -13.59 -18.35 -6.71
CA VAL A 43 -13.83 -18.77 -5.32
C VAL A 43 -14.76 -17.72 -4.73
N PRO A 44 -15.79 -18.11 -3.94
CA PRO A 44 -16.62 -17.16 -3.23
C PRO A 44 -15.74 -16.23 -2.39
N SER A 45 -15.82 -14.92 -2.64
CA SER A 45 -15.13 -13.92 -1.82
C SER A 45 -15.89 -13.76 -0.49
N PRO A 46 -15.20 -13.69 0.66
CA PRO A 46 -15.84 -13.29 1.91
C PRO A 46 -16.48 -11.90 1.79
N ASP A 47 -17.43 -11.60 2.66
CA ASP A 47 -17.98 -10.25 2.75
C ASP A 47 -16.95 -9.24 3.29
N GLY A 48 -17.27 -7.95 3.16
CA GLY A 48 -16.36 -6.88 3.57
C GLY A 48 -15.91 -6.96 5.03
N PRO A 49 -16.82 -7.16 6.02
CA PRO A 49 -16.42 -7.36 7.42
C PRO A 49 -15.48 -8.54 7.63
N ALA A 50 -15.71 -9.67 6.97
CA ALA A 50 -14.82 -10.82 7.05
C ALA A 50 -13.44 -10.53 6.44
N LEU A 51 -13.38 -9.82 5.31
CA LEU A 51 -12.11 -9.38 4.71
C LEU A 51 -11.35 -8.39 5.61
N TRP A 52 -12.06 -7.50 6.31
CA TRP A 52 -11.46 -6.53 7.23
C TRP A 52 -10.84 -7.21 8.45
N ALA A 53 -11.57 -8.17 9.05
CA ALA A 53 -11.06 -9.01 10.12
C ALA A 53 -9.86 -9.85 9.65
N LEU A 54 -9.94 -10.44 8.46
CA LEU A 54 -8.85 -11.20 7.86
C LEU A 54 -7.58 -10.36 7.69
N ALA A 55 -7.71 -9.11 7.21
CA ALA A 55 -6.59 -8.19 7.09
C ALA A 55 -5.95 -7.89 8.46
N ALA A 56 -6.77 -7.62 9.48
CA ALA A 56 -6.29 -7.40 10.85
C ALA A 56 -5.57 -8.62 11.42
N ASP A 57 -6.09 -9.83 11.20
CA ASP A 57 -5.48 -11.07 11.68
C ASP A 57 -4.13 -11.33 11.02
N CYS A 58 -4.07 -11.26 9.68
CA CYS A 58 -2.83 -11.45 8.93
C CYS A 58 -1.75 -10.42 9.33
N LEU A 59 -2.15 -9.15 9.48
CA LEU A 59 -1.25 -8.09 9.93
C LEU A 59 -0.79 -8.31 11.37
N SER A 60 -1.67 -8.70 12.29
CA SER A 60 -1.31 -8.89 13.71
C SER A 60 -0.34 -10.06 13.90
N GLU A 61 -0.52 -11.15 13.16
CA GLU A 61 0.41 -12.29 13.18
C GLU A 61 1.78 -11.93 12.61
N THR A 62 1.80 -11.11 11.56
CA THR A 62 3.02 -10.80 10.81
C THR A 62 3.78 -9.60 11.38
N LEU A 63 3.08 -8.66 12.01
CA LEU A 63 3.61 -7.43 12.61
C LEU A 63 3.15 -7.32 14.07
N PRO A 64 3.61 -8.22 14.97
CA PRO A 64 3.13 -8.30 16.35
C PRO A 64 3.38 -7.01 17.16
N GLU A 65 4.41 -6.25 16.80
CA GLU A 65 4.73 -4.94 17.37
C GLU A 65 3.69 -3.84 17.09
N LEU A 66 2.79 -4.07 16.13
CA LEU A 66 1.64 -3.21 15.83
C LEU A 66 0.32 -3.80 16.30
N ALA A 67 0.30 -4.96 16.98
CA ALA A 67 -0.95 -5.68 17.28
C ALA A 67 -2.00 -4.80 17.99
N SER A 68 -1.59 -4.00 18.98
CA SER A 68 -2.49 -3.06 19.67
C SER A 68 -3.05 -1.99 18.73
N ASP A 69 -2.22 -1.44 17.84
CA ASP A 69 -2.62 -0.43 16.85
C ASP A 69 -3.55 -1.01 15.78
N ILE A 70 -3.30 -2.26 15.36
CA ILE A 70 -4.10 -3.03 14.41
C ILE A 70 -5.48 -3.34 15.01
N LEU A 71 -5.54 -3.84 16.25
CA LEU A 71 -6.79 -4.12 16.96
C LEU A 71 -7.62 -2.85 17.17
N ARG A 72 -6.96 -1.73 17.51
CA ARG A 72 -7.61 -0.42 17.59
C ARG A 72 -8.18 -0.01 16.22
N THR A 73 -7.38 -0.13 15.16
CA THR A 73 -7.81 0.20 13.80
C THR A 73 -9.00 -0.64 13.37
N ALA A 74 -8.97 -1.95 13.64
CA ALA A 74 -10.04 -2.87 13.29
C ALA A 74 -11.37 -2.51 13.97
N SER A 75 -11.32 -2.04 15.23
CA SER A 75 -12.49 -1.76 16.06
C SER A 75 -13.01 -0.32 15.98
N GLN A 76 -12.16 0.66 15.67
CA GLN A 76 -12.51 2.09 15.73
C GLN A 76 -12.69 2.74 14.35
N THR A 77 -12.25 2.08 13.28
CA THR A 77 -12.43 2.60 11.92
C THR A 77 -13.87 2.39 11.47
N ARG A 78 -14.51 3.46 10.99
CA ARG A 78 -15.81 3.37 10.32
C ARG A 78 -15.60 2.83 8.91
N VAL A 79 -16.27 1.74 8.56
CA VAL A 79 -16.12 1.08 7.27
C VAL A 79 -17.46 1.00 6.55
N ASP A 80 -17.45 1.26 5.25
CA ASP A 80 -18.58 1.02 4.34
C ASP A 80 -18.10 0.19 3.14
N PHE A 81 -18.55 -1.07 3.07
CA PHE A 81 -18.16 -2.02 2.02
C PHE A 81 -19.14 -2.09 0.85
N ALA A 82 -20.24 -1.34 0.91
CA ALA A 82 -21.24 -1.26 -0.14
C ALA A 82 -21.76 0.18 -0.32
N PRO A 83 -20.87 1.18 -0.47
CA PRO A 83 -21.28 2.56 -0.68
C PRO A 83 -22.01 2.68 -2.03
N ASP A 84 -22.85 3.72 -2.21
CA ASP A 84 -23.49 3.97 -3.51
C ASP A 84 -22.41 4.23 -4.58
N PRO A 85 -22.22 3.33 -5.56
CA PRO A 85 -21.13 3.41 -6.51
C PRO A 85 -21.24 4.62 -7.45
N ARG A 86 -22.41 5.28 -7.52
CA ARG A 86 -22.58 6.53 -8.28
C ARG A 86 -21.89 7.71 -7.61
N ASN A 87 -21.83 7.69 -6.28
CA ASN A 87 -21.23 8.77 -5.47
C ASN A 87 -19.79 8.42 -5.08
N TYR A 88 -19.52 7.14 -4.85
CA TYR A 88 -18.24 6.63 -4.36
C TYR A 88 -17.75 5.43 -5.20
N PRO A 89 -17.36 5.67 -6.47
CA PRO A 89 -16.99 4.60 -7.40
C PRO A 89 -15.64 3.94 -7.10
N ARG A 90 -14.84 4.50 -6.18
CA ARG A 90 -13.47 4.06 -5.88
C ARG A 90 -13.28 3.92 -4.37
N PRO A 91 -12.41 3.00 -3.94
CA PRO A 91 -12.05 2.90 -2.54
C PRO A 91 -11.29 4.16 -2.10
N PHE A 92 -11.46 4.54 -0.84
CA PHE A 92 -10.67 5.59 -0.21
C PHE A 92 -10.70 5.49 1.31
N THR A 93 -9.66 6.04 1.92
CA THR A 93 -9.52 6.20 3.37
C THR A 93 -9.27 7.65 3.71
N LEU A 94 -10.02 8.19 4.67
CA LEU A 94 -9.89 9.57 5.13
C LEU A 94 -10.03 9.71 6.64
N HIS A 95 -9.40 10.75 7.19
CA HIS A 95 -9.55 11.15 8.57
C HIS A 95 -10.70 12.17 8.67
N MET A 96 -11.77 11.82 9.38
CA MET A 96 -12.94 12.66 9.55
C MET A 96 -12.65 13.82 10.51
N PRO A 97 -12.77 15.09 10.07
CA PRO A 97 -12.44 16.24 10.93
C PRO A 97 -13.41 16.42 12.12
N VAL A 98 -14.64 15.91 12.00
CA VAL A 98 -15.74 16.21 12.93
C VAL A 98 -15.63 15.39 14.22
N ASP A 99 -15.34 14.10 14.10
CA ASP A 99 -15.26 13.15 15.22
C ASP A 99 -13.85 12.57 15.42
N GLY A 100 -12.89 12.94 14.55
CA GLY A 100 -11.52 12.45 14.59
C GLY A 100 -11.39 10.97 14.21
N GLN A 101 -12.45 10.35 13.68
CA GLN A 101 -12.44 8.94 13.31
C GLN A 101 -11.90 8.73 11.89
N VAL A 102 -11.29 7.58 11.65
CA VAL A 102 -10.97 7.17 10.29
C VAL A 102 -12.21 6.57 9.64
N TYR A 103 -12.49 6.97 8.40
CA TYR A 103 -13.53 6.42 7.56
C TYR A 103 -12.93 5.77 6.31
N VAL A 104 -13.40 4.57 6.01
CA VAL A 104 -13.03 3.78 4.84
C VAL A 104 -14.28 3.47 4.03
N SER A 105 -14.24 3.79 2.75
CA SER A 105 -15.26 3.40 1.77
C SER A 105 -14.60 2.45 0.78
N CYS A 106 -15.17 1.26 0.60
CA CYS A 106 -14.64 0.19 -0.24
C CYS A 106 -15.77 -0.45 -1.06
N PRO A 107 -16.06 0.01 -2.29
CA PRO A 107 -17.04 -0.65 -3.15
C PRO A 107 -16.53 -2.04 -3.58
N LEU A 108 -17.01 -3.11 -2.93
CA LEU A 108 -16.57 -4.49 -3.20
C LEU A 108 -17.36 -5.14 -4.34
N ALA A 109 -16.67 -5.91 -5.18
CA ALA A 109 -17.23 -6.50 -6.40
C ALA A 109 -17.44 -8.03 -6.33
N GLY A 110 -17.13 -8.66 -5.20
CA GLY A 110 -17.13 -10.12 -5.03
C GLY A 110 -15.96 -10.81 -5.72
N THR A 111 -14.81 -10.15 -5.85
CA THR A 111 -13.63 -10.67 -6.58
C THR A 111 -12.41 -10.84 -5.67
N PRO A 112 -11.40 -11.64 -6.06
CA PRO A 112 -10.15 -11.74 -5.30
C PRO A 112 -9.43 -10.39 -5.09
N TRP A 113 -9.71 -9.39 -5.93
CA TRP A 113 -9.20 -8.03 -5.77
C TRP A 113 -9.74 -7.34 -4.52
N ASP A 114 -10.88 -7.77 -4.01
CA ASP A 114 -11.52 -7.16 -2.83
C ASP A 114 -10.66 -7.37 -1.59
N ALA A 115 -10.05 -8.55 -1.42
CA ALA A 115 -9.15 -8.82 -0.30
C ALA A 115 -7.94 -7.87 -0.30
N LEU A 116 -7.35 -7.60 -1.47
CA LEU A 116 -6.25 -6.66 -1.60
C LEU A 116 -6.69 -5.22 -1.43
N THR A 117 -7.89 -4.87 -1.92
CA THR A 117 -8.46 -3.53 -1.76
C THR A 117 -8.75 -3.25 -0.29
N VAL A 118 -9.33 -4.21 0.43
CA VAL A 118 -9.54 -4.11 1.87
C VAL A 118 -8.22 -4.02 2.62
N ALA A 119 -7.22 -4.84 2.28
CA ALA A 119 -5.89 -4.76 2.88
C ALA A 119 -5.22 -3.40 2.63
N HIS A 120 -5.35 -2.85 1.43
CA HIS A 120 -4.82 -1.53 1.05
C HIS A 120 -5.41 -0.43 1.92
N GLU A 121 -6.74 -0.33 1.98
CA GLU A 121 -7.41 0.69 2.78
C GLU A 121 -7.22 0.45 4.28
N PHE A 122 -7.10 -0.81 4.73
CA PHE A 122 -6.71 -1.12 6.12
C PHE A 122 -5.32 -0.55 6.43
N GLY A 123 -4.36 -0.68 5.52
CA GLY A 123 -3.01 -0.12 5.68
C GLY A 123 -3.03 1.39 5.81
N HIS A 124 -3.84 2.09 5.02
CA HIS A 124 -4.07 3.53 5.18
C HIS A 124 -4.73 3.87 6.52
N ALA A 125 -5.76 3.12 6.92
CA ALA A 125 -6.47 3.37 8.16
C ALA A 125 -5.58 3.16 9.39
N LEU A 126 -4.78 2.10 9.36
CA LEU A 126 -3.78 1.81 10.38
C LEU A 126 -2.79 2.95 10.50
N GLN A 127 -2.27 3.43 9.38
CA GLN A 127 -1.33 4.55 9.38
C GLN A 127 -1.96 5.81 9.97
N LEU A 128 -3.17 6.19 9.53
CA LEU A 128 -3.88 7.37 10.06
C LEU A 128 -4.17 7.27 11.56
N ASN A 129 -4.51 6.08 12.05
CA ASN A 129 -4.75 5.85 13.49
C ASN A 129 -3.44 5.91 14.31
N CYS A 130 -2.30 5.59 13.72
CA CYS A 130 -0.99 5.66 14.38
C CYS A 130 -0.38 7.07 14.35
N CYS A 131 -0.54 7.82 13.27
CA CYS A 131 0.17 9.08 13.02
C CYS A 131 -0.72 10.34 13.10
N SER A 132 -1.82 10.30 13.87
CA SER A 132 -2.84 11.37 13.89
C SER A 132 -2.23 12.78 13.95
N GLY A 133 -2.54 13.60 12.94
CA GLY A 133 -2.07 14.98 12.83
C GLY A 133 -0.75 15.19 12.07
N VAL A 134 -0.06 14.13 11.66
CA VAL A 134 1.17 14.21 10.85
C VAL A 134 0.83 14.20 9.37
N GLN A 135 1.37 15.17 8.62
CA GLN A 135 1.29 15.14 7.18
C GLN A 135 2.34 14.18 6.62
N LEU A 136 1.88 13.10 5.98
CA LEU A 136 2.76 12.10 5.40
C LEU A 136 2.97 12.32 3.89
N PRO A 137 4.20 12.11 3.38
CA PRO A 137 4.48 12.02 1.96
C PRO A 137 3.56 11.03 1.24
N PRO A 138 3.01 11.36 0.06
CA PRO A 138 2.14 10.46 -0.70
C PRO A 138 2.74 9.07 -0.93
N VAL A 139 4.03 8.97 -1.27
CA VAL A 139 4.70 7.67 -1.47
C VAL A 139 4.74 6.85 -0.16
N LEU A 140 4.95 7.49 1.00
CA LEU A 140 4.92 6.77 2.29
C LEU A 140 3.50 6.31 2.66
N ARG A 141 2.46 7.07 2.26
CA ARG A 141 1.07 6.65 2.44
C ARG A 141 0.75 5.38 1.65
N GLU A 142 1.14 5.36 0.37
CA GLU A 142 0.99 4.18 -0.49
C GLU A 142 1.88 3.02 -0.03
N THR A 143 3.05 3.30 0.55
CA THR A 143 3.95 2.26 1.06
C THR A 143 3.27 1.48 2.18
N ALA A 144 2.58 2.15 3.13
CA ALA A 144 1.83 1.48 4.19
C ALA A 144 0.75 0.55 3.63
N ALA A 145 -0.01 1.03 2.64
CA ALA A 145 -1.06 0.26 2.00
C ALA A 145 -0.51 -0.96 1.25
N PHE A 146 0.59 -0.82 0.50
CA PHE A 146 1.22 -1.93 -0.20
C PHE A 146 1.95 -2.92 0.70
N VAL A 147 2.47 -2.48 1.85
CA VAL A 147 2.97 -3.40 2.89
C VAL A 147 1.82 -4.26 3.39
N ALA A 148 0.65 -3.67 3.65
CA ALA A 148 -0.52 -4.43 4.09
C ALA A 148 -1.00 -5.43 3.02
N GLU A 149 -1.07 -5.03 1.75
CA GLU A 149 -1.37 -5.95 0.63
C GLU A 149 -0.40 -7.14 0.59
N ALA A 150 0.91 -6.87 0.69
CA ALA A 150 1.94 -7.90 0.61
C ALA A 150 1.88 -8.87 1.81
N VAL A 151 1.68 -8.34 3.01
CA VAL A 151 1.51 -9.14 4.24
C VAL A 151 0.29 -10.05 4.15
N VAL A 152 -0.87 -9.51 3.72
CA VAL A 152 -2.09 -10.32 3.59
C VAL A 152 -1.92 -11.40 2.53
N ALA A 153 -1.39 -11.07 1.35
CA ALA A 153 -1.15 -12.06 0.30
C ALA A 153 -0.18 -13.16 0.77
N GLY A 154 0.91 -12.79 1.44
CA GLY A 154 1.90 -13.73 1.98
C GLY A 154 1.33 -14.63 3.07
N ALA A 155 0.60 -14.05 4.04
CA ALA A 155 -0.04 -14.82 5.10
C ALA A 155 -1.09 -15.80 4.57
N LEU A 156 -1.89 -15.39 3.57
CA LEU A 156 -2.85 -16.29 2.94
C LEU A 156 -2.18 -17.45 2.21
N ALA A 157 -1.05 -17.19 1.52
CA ALA A 157 -0.26 -18.24 0.89
C ALA A 157 0.23 -19.29 1.91
N LEU A 158 0.63 -18.85 3.11
CA LEU A 158 1.08 -19.75 4.17
C LEU A 158 -0.06 -20.54 4.82
N ARG A 159 -1.28 -19.98 4.86
CA ARG A 159 -2.47 -20.61 5.46
C ARG A 159 -3.15 -21.63 4.55
N ASP A 160 -2.72 -21.77 3.29
CA ASP A 160 -3.29 -22.70 2.29
C ASP A 160 -4.82 -22.62 2.18
N THR A 161 -5.36 -21.40 2.23
CA THR A 161 -6.81 -21.19 2.14
C THR A 161 -7.28 -21.20 0.68
N PRO A 162 -8.56 -21.49 0.39
CA PRO A 162 -9.10 -21.36 -0.97
C PRO A 162 -8.92 -19.97 -1.60
N LEU A 163 -8.73 -18.92 -0.80
CA LEU A 163 -8.48 -17.55 -1.26
C LEU A 163 -7.01 -17.27 -1.60
N ALA A 164 -6.07 -18.10 -1.11
CA ALA A 164 -4.64 -17.87 -1.25
C ALA A 164 -4.22 -17.70 -2.71
N ASP A 165 -4.53 -18.71 -3.52
CA ASP A 165 -4.18 -18.74 -4.94
C ASP A 165 -4.76 -17.56 -5.74
N PRO A 166 -6.09 -17.29 -5.69
CA PRO A 166 -6.66 -16.14 -6.38
C PRO A 166 -6.10 -14.79 -5.92
N VAL A 167 -5.91 -14.59 -4.60
CA VAL A 167 -5.38 -13.33 -4.06
C VAL A 167 -3.92 -13.12 -4.44
N CYS A 168 -3.09 -14.16 -4.38
CA CYS A 168 -1.69 -14.12 -4.81
C CYS A 168 -1.55 -13.76 -6.30
N ARG A 169 -2.41 -14.30 -7.17
CA ARG A 169 -2.43 -13.93 -8.59
C ARG A 169 -2.88 -12.50 -8.82
N ALA A 170 -3.92 -12.05 -8.11
CA ALA A 170 -4.36 -10.65 -8.16
C ALA A 170 -3.23 -9.70 -7.72
N TYR A 171 -2.53 -10.04 -6.63
CA TYR A 171 -1.41 -9.27 -6.11
C TYR A 171 -0.27 -9.17 -7.12
N ALA A 172 0.09 -10.30 -7.75
CA ALA A 172 1.10 -10.33 -8.81
C ALA A 172 0.72 -9.43 -10.00
N ARG A 173 -0.55 -9.48 -10.46
CA ARG A 173 -1.04 -8.64 -11.57
C ARG A 173 -1.01 -7.14 -11.24
N ARG A 174 -1.40 -6.74 -10.03
CA ARG A 174 -1.29 -5.35 -9.56
C ARG A 174 0.16 -4.89 -9.55
N THR A 175 1.04 -5.68 -8.94
CA THR A 175 2.47 -5.39 -8.86
C THR A 175 3.11 -5.22 -10.24
N LEU A 176 2.77 -6.10 -11.21
CA LEU A 176 3.25 -5.98 -12.59
C LEU A 176 2.73 -4.73 -13.31
N THR A 177 1.53 -4.25 -12.96
CA THR A 177 0.97 -3.02 -13.51
C THR A 177 1.71 -1.80 -12.96
N ASP A 178 1.90 -1.76 -11.64
CA ASP A 178 2.60 -0.68 -10.94
C ASP A 178 4.07 -0.58 -11.41
N LEU A 179 4.78 -1.71 -11.43
CA LEU A 179 6.21 -1.76 -11.76
C LEU A 179 6.50 -1.86 -13.26
N GLY A 180 5.48 -2.02 -14.09
CA GLY A 180 5.57 -2.08 -15.54
C GLY A 180 5.13 -0.77 -16.19
N PRO A 181 3.92 -0.70 -16.77
CA PRO A 181 3.44 0.49 -17.48
C PRO A 181 3.51 1.79 -16.66
N ILE A 182 3.13 1.77 -15.39
CA ILE A 182 3.11 2.99 -14.55
C ILE A 182 4.54 3.45 -14.26
N ALA A 183 5.43 2.55 -13.83
CA ALA A 183 6.85 2.85 -13.64
C ALA A 183 7.51 3.41 -14.92
N LYS A 184 7.19 2.86 -16.10
CA LYS A 184 7.71 3.37 -17.38
C LYS A 184 7.27 4.81 -17.65
N ARG A 185 5.99 5.13 -17.40
CA ARG A 185 5.47 6.50 -17.53
C ARG A 185 6.13 7.45 -16.54
N LEU A 186 6.31 7.03 -15.28
CA LEU A 186 7.00 7.83 -14.27
C LEU A 186 8.45 8.11 -14.69
N ARG A 187 9.23 7.12 -15.13
CA ARG A 187 10.60 7.33 -15.62
C ARG A 187 10.68 8.37 -16.75
N ALA A 188 9.73 8.33 -17.68
CA ALA A 188 9.68 9.34 -18.74
C ALA A 188 9.39 10.74 -18.19
N ALA A 189 8.49 10.86 -17.20
CA ALA A 189 8.13 12.13 -16.58
C ALA A 189 9.27 12.72 -15.73
N LEU A 190 10.12 11.89 -15.11
CA LEU A 190 11.29 12.35 -14.34
C LEU A 190 12.28 13.17 -15.16
N ALA A 191 12.34 12.97 -16.49
CA ALA A 191 13.17 13.75 -17.40
C ALA A 191 12.61 15.16 -17.68
N CYS A 192 11.35 15.44 -17.32
CA CYS A 192 10.65 16.68 -17.61
C CYS A 192 10.00 17.23 -16.32
N PRO A 193 10.70 18.05 -15.52
CA PRO A 193 10.26 18.49 -14.19
C PRO A 193 8.89 19.18 -14.16
N ASP A 194 8.50 19.84 -15.25
CA ASP A 194 7.22 20.56 -15.39
C ASP A 194 6.05 19.67 -15.81
N THR A 195 6.28 18.35 -16.03
CA THR A 195 5.19 17.43 -16.39
C THR A 195 4.11 17.45 -15.31
N PRO A 196 2.83 17.62 -15.66
CA PRO A 196 1.73 17.62 -14.70
C PRO A 196 1.71 16.36 -13.84
N TYR A 197 1.48 16.52 -12.53
CA TYR A 197 1.41 15.41 -11.58
C TYR A 197 0.23 14.46 -11.86
N ASP A 198 0.51 13.15 -11.83
CA ASP A 198 -0.46 12.04 -11.90
C ASP A 198 -0.37 11.25 -10.57
N ASP A 199 -1.52 11.02 -9.93
CA ASP A 199 -1.60 10.37 -8.62
C ASP A 199 -1.06 8.93 -8.61
N CYS A 200 -1.15 8.25 -9.75
CA CYS A 200 -0.59 6.91 -9.94
C CYS A 200 0.93 6.88 -9.81
N TRP A 201 1.63 8.02 -9.87
CA TRP A 201 3.08 8.07 -9.71
C TRP A 201 3.56 7.78 -8.29
N ASN A 202 2.67 7.81 -7.30
CA ASN A 202 3.00 7.34 -5.97
C ASN A 202 3.22 5.81 -5.95
N TYR A 203 2.59 5.09 -6.88
CA TYR A 203 2.50 3.63 -6.78
C TYR A 203 3.81 2.90 -7.04
N PRO A 204 4.56 3.17 -8.13
CA PRO A 204 5.77 2.43 -8.43
C PRO A 204 6.85 2.48 -7.33
N PRO A 205 7.26 3.66 -6.79
CA PRO A 205 8.26 3.69 -5.72
C PRO A 205 7.73 3.07 -4.42
N ALA A 206 6.46 3.30 -4.07
CA ALA A 206 5.85 2.71 -2.88
C ALA A 206 5.81 1.18 -2.95
N ARG A 207 5.46 0.63 -4.13
CA ARG A 207 5.42 -0.82 -4.37
C ARG A 207 6.80 -1.44 -4.23
N GLN A 208 7.84 -0.80 -4.78
CA GLN A 208 9.22 -1.29 -4.64
C GLN A 208 9.66 -1.32 -3.18
N ILE A 209 9.38 -0.25 -2.43
CA ILE A 209 9.72 -0.19 -1.01
C ILE A 209 8.96 -1.28 -0.24
N ALA A 210 7.65 -1.42 -0.47
CA ALA A 210 6.85 -2.44 0.18
C ALA A 210 7.38 -3.86 -0.11
N GLN A 211 7.71 -4.18 -1.36
CA GLN A 211 8.32 -5.48 -1.71
C GLN A 211 9.66 -5.69 -1.02
N ALA A 212 10.49 -4.65 -0.94
CA ALA A 212 11.79 -4.77 -0.30
C ALA A 212 11.71 -4.94 1.23
N LEU A 213 10.66 -4.39 1.85
CA LEU A 213 10.39 -4.58 3.28
C LEU A 213 9.80 -5.95 3.58
N THR A 214 8.96 -6.49 2.70
CA THR A 214 8.09 -7.65 2.99
C THR A 214 8.48 -8.98 2.34
N GLN A 215 9.27 -8.96 1.26
CA GLN A 215 9.61 -10.18 0.50
C GLN A 215 11.12 -10.45 0.59
N GLY A 216 11.53 -11.73 0.60
CA GLY A 216 12.93 -12.17 0.48
C GLY A 216 13.35 -13.34 1.37
N ASP A 217 14.61 -13.78 1.22
CA ASP A 217 15.28 -14.76 2.10
C ASP A 217 15.67 -14.16 3.47
N ARG A 218 15.45 -12.86 3.63
CA ARG A 218 15.69 -12.15 4.89
C ARG A 218 14.38 -12.09 5.68
N PRO A 219 14.43 -12.17 7.01
CA PRO A 219 13.26 -11.93 7.82
C PRO A 219 12.66 -10.56 7.48
N LEU A 220 11.32 -10.52 7.48
CA LEU A 220 10.54 -9.27 7.40
C LEU A 220 11.22 -8.21 8.27
N ARG A 221 11.49 -7.04 7.69
CA ARG A 221 12.08 -5.91 8.44
C ARG A 221 10.98 -5.26 9.28
N THR A 222 10.40 -6.01 10.22
CA THR A 222 9.18 -5.65 10.96
C THR A 222 9.29 -4.27 11.58
N GLY A 223 10.42 -3.97 12.25
CA GLY A 223 10.70 -2.65 12.84
C GLY A 223 10.60 -1.48 11.85
N ILE A 224 11.03 -1.70 10.60
CA ILE A 224 10.96 -0.68 9.55
C ILE A 224 9.56 -0.62 8.94
N ALA A 225 8.90 -1.76 8.76
CA ALA A 225 7.51 -1.77 8.33
C ALA A 225 6.62 -1.04 9.36
N ALA A 226 6.84 -1.26 10.66
CA ALA A 226 6.11 -0.58 11.72
C ALA A 226 6.36 0.93 11.76
N SER A 227 7.60 1.39 11.50
CA SER A 227 7.87 2.82 11.42
C SER A 227 7.16 3.50 10.24
N VAL A 228 6.92 2.78 9.13
CA VAL A 228 6.08 3.28 8.02
C VAL A 228 4.64 3.52 8.47
N PHE A 229 4.05 2.58 9.23
CA PHE A 229 2.69 2.76 9.75
C PHE A 229 2.62 3.84 10.83
N ARG A 230 3.65 4.00 11.66
CA ARG A 230 3.68 5.04 12.71
C ARG A 230 3.98 6.44 12.16
N GLY A 231 4.44 6.54 10.92
CA GLY A 231 4.86 7.80 10.32
C GLY A 231 6.25 8.26 10.79
N ASP A 232 7.01 7.37 11.43
CA ASP A 232 8.38 7.63 11.89
C ASP A 232 9.41 7.40 10.77
N ALA A 233 9.02 6.71 9.70
CA ALA A 233 9.89 6.44 8.56
C ALA A 233 10.12 7.69 7.70
N GLN A 234 11.37 7.89 7.28
CA GLN A 234 11.74 8.89 6.29
C GLN A 234 12.05 8.23 4.96
N LEU A 235 11.46 8.75 3.88
CA LEU A 235 11.56 8.12 2.56
C LEU A 235 13.02 8.05 2.07
N GLY A 236 13.78 9.15 2.20
CA GLY A 236 15.20 9.17 1.84
C GLY A 236 16.04 8.11 2.58
N ALA A 237 15.76 7.86 3.87
CA ALA A 237 16.44 6.84 4.65
C ALA A 237 16.08 5.42 4.17
N LEU A 238 14.81 5.18 3.84
CA LEU A 238 14.38 3.92 3.24
C LEU A 238 15.07 3.70 1.89
N VAL A 239 15.13 4.71 1.02
CA VAL A 239 15.81 4.57 -0.28
C VAL A 239 17.28 4.22 -0.10
N SER A 240 18.01 4.95 0.76
CA SER A 240 19.42 4.68 1.01
C SER A 240 19.66 3.25 1.50
N LEU A 241 18.84 2.79 2.45
CA LEU A 241 18.90 1.42 2.95
C LEU A 241 18.72 0.38 1.84
N LEU A 242 17.75 0.59 0.95
CA LEU A 242 17.47 -0.33 -0.16
C LEU A 242 18.53 -0.31 -1.25
N CYS A 243 19.16 0.84 -1.48
CA CYS A 243 20.23 0.96 -2.47
C CYS A 243 21.52 0.28 -1.98
N SER A 244 21.86 0.41 -0.69
CA SER A 244 23.03 -0.26 -0.10
C SER A 244 22.92 -1.79 -0.07
N ASP A 245 21.71 -2.35 -0.14
CA ASP A 245 21.49 -3.80 -0.22
C ASP A 245 21.67 -4.36 -1.65
N ALA A 246 21.73 -3.50 -2.68
CA ALA A 246 21.81 -3.88 -4.09
C ALA A 246 23.25 -3.89 -4.65
N GLU A 247 24.22 -3.43 -3.87
CA GLU A 247 25.67 -3.47 -4.13
C GLU A 247 26.30 -4.74 -3.54
#